data_AF-A0A963C582-F1
#
_entry.id   AF-A0A963C582-F1
#
_cell.length_a   1.000
_cell.length_b   1.000
_cell.length_c   1.000
_cell.angle_alpha   90.00
_cell.angle_beta   90.00
_cell.angle_gamma   90.00
#
_symmetry.space_group_name_H-M   'P 1'
#
loop_
_entity.id
_entity.type
_entity.pdbx_description
1 polymer ?
#
loop_
_entity_poly.entity_id
_entity_poly.type
_entity_poly.pdbx_seq_one_letter_code
_entity_poly.pdbx_strand_id
1 'polypeptide(L)'
;MPRILNCAGAATPTCMARASLVRMPRTALWLGLSGLIILLDQLTKLWVVSALKLGQSIELTSFFNLVFVYNTGAAFSFLADAGGWQRWFFVGLALAVSL
;
A
#
# COMPACT_ATOMS: atom_id res chain seq x y z
N MET A 1 29.57 -22.60 22.07
CA MET A 1 30.22 -22.04 23.29
C MET A 1 30.35 -20.54 23.10
N PRO A 2 29.54 -19.68 23.76
CA PRO A 2 29.69 -18.25 23.63
C PRO A 2 30.87 -17.78 24.49
N ARG A 3 31.82 -17.06 23.87
CA ARG A 3 32.97 -16.46 24.53
C ARG A 3 32.48 -15.24 25.31
N ILE A 4 32.50 -15.33 26.64
CA ILE A 4 32.20 -14.23 27.56
C ILE A 4 33.32 -13.19 27.39
N LEU A 5 33.01 -12.01 26.83
CA LEU A 5 33.95 -10.89 26.82
C LEU A 5 33.88 -10.20 28.18
N ASN A 6 35.00 -10.27 28.89
CA ASN A 6 35.21 -9.66 30.20
C ASN A 6 35.43 -8.15 30.01
N CYS A 7 34.52 -7.31 30.49
CA CYS A 7 34.72 -5.86 30.59
C CYS A 7 35.34 -5.55 31.94
N ALA A 8 36.64 -5.80 32.09
CA ALA A 8 37.40 -5.38 33.26
C ALA A 8 38.43 -4.33 32.85
N GLY A 9 38.20 -3.08 33.29
CA GLY A 9 39.24 -2.08 33.46
C GLY A 9 39.52 -1.17 32.26
N ALA A 10 38.73 -0.12 32.08
CA ALA A 10 39.19 1.20 31.65
C ALA A 10 38.08 2.23 31.88
N ALA A 11 38.40 3.30 32.59
CA ALA A 11 37.52 4.46 32.75
C ALA A 11 37.37 5.20 31.42
N THR A 12 36.25 4.99 30.71
CA THR A 12 35.80 5.83 29.58
C THR A 12 34.27 5.81 29.50
N PRO A 13 33.58 6.96 29.45
CA PRO A 13 32.13 7.01 29.24
C PRO A 13 31.87 6.98 27.73
N THR A 14 32.21 5.87 27.09
CA THR A 14 31.69 5.61 25.75
C THR A 14 31.37 4.13 25.65
N CYS A 15 30.49 3.70 26.56
CA CYS A 15 29.49 2.72 26.20
C CYS A 15 28.68 3.33 25.04
N MET A 16 29.22 3.24 23.82
CA MET A 16 28.42 3.38 22.61
C MET A 16 27.42 2.23 22.69
N ALA A 17 26.24 2.52 23.26
CA ALA A 17 25.05 1.78 22.95
C ALA A 17 24.98 1.77 21.43
N ARG A 18 25.41 0.66 20.83
CA ARG A 18 25.25 0.41 19.42
C ARG A 18 23.75 0.42 19.25
N ALA A 19 23.21 1.56 18.80
CA ALA A 19 21.81 1.66 18.44
C ALA A 19 21.61 0.52 17.44
N SER A 20 20.97 -0.54 17.89
CA SER A 20 20.52 -1.63 17.05
C SER A 20 19.57 -0.97 16.09
N LEU A 21 20.08 -0.51 14.95
CA LEU A 21 19.24 -0.10 13.84
C LEU A 21 18.32 -1.28 13.63
N VAL A 22 17.05 -1.11 13.97
CA VAL A 22 16.03 -2.11 13.78
C VAL A 22 16.07 -2.39 12.29
N ARG A 23 16.76 -3.48 11.92
CA ARG A 23 16.84 -3.90 10.53
C ARG A 23 15.47 -4.47 10.23
N MET A 24 14.55 -3.59 9.86
CA MET A 24 13.23 -4.00 9.41
C MET A 24 13.47 -5.00 8.28
N PRO A 25 12.92 -6.21 8.39
CA PRO A 25 13.03 -7.16 7.29
C PRO A 25 12.43 -6.48 6.07
N ARG A 26 13.05 -6.69 4.89
CA ARG A 26 12.61 -6.06 3.64
C ARG A 26 11.11 -6.22 3.41
N THR A 27 10.55 -7.37 3.82
CA THR A 27 9.12 -7.65 3.81
C THR A 27 8.29 -6.68 4.66
N ALA A 28 8.69 -6.36 5.89
CA ALA A 28 7.97 -5.41 6.74
C ALA A 28 7.96 -4.00 6.14
N LEU A 29 9.06 -3.58 5.51
CA LEU A 29 9.12 -2.31 4.79
C LEU A 29 8.10 -2.31 3.63
N TRP A 30 8.08 -3.38 2.83
CA TRP A 30 7.15 -3.50 1.69
C TRP A 30 5.69 -3.58 2.15
N LEU A 31 5.38 -4.32 3.21
CA LEU A 31 4.04 -4.37 3.79
C LEU A 31 3.61 -3.00 4.32
N GLY A 32 4.51 -2.27 4.98
CA GLY A 32 4.26 -0.90 5.42
C GLY A 32 3.97 0.03 4.25
N LEU A 33 4.74 -0.06 3.16
CA LEU A 33 4.52 0.73 1.95
C LEU A 33 3.18 0.38 1.28
N SER A 34 2.84 -0.91 1.15
CA SER A 34 1.55 -1.35 0.62
C SER A 34 0.39 -0.84 1.46
N GLY A 35 0.49 -0.90 2.79
CA GLY A 35 -0.52 -0.35 3.70
C GLY A 35 -0.70 1.15 3.53
N LEU A 36 0.39 1.90 3.37
CA LEU A 36 0.34 3.34 3.10
C LEU A 36 -0.34 3.65 1.77
N ILE A 37 -0.02 2.91 0.70
CA ILE A 37 -0.66 3.09 -0.61
C ILE A 37 -2.17 2.85 -0.53
N ILE A 38 -2.61 1.76 0.12
CA ILE A 38 -4.03 1.46 0.32
C ILE A 38 -4.72 2.58 1.10
N LEU A 39 -4.09 3.09 2.16
CA LEU A 39 -4.64 4.17 2.95
C LEU A 39 -4.83 5.44 2.12
N LEU A 40 -3.81 5.85 1.35
CA LEU A 40 -3.87 7.04 0.50
C LEU A 40 -4.91 6.91 -0.62
N ASP A 41 -5.02 5.74 -1.24
CA ASP A 41 -6.03 5.45 -2.26
C ASP A 41 -7.45 5.61 -1.69
N GLN A 42 -7.73 5.00 -0.53
CA GLN A 42 -9.04 5.07 0.10
C GLN A 42 -9.40 6.48 0.58
N LEU A 43 -8.44 7.21 1.16
CA LEU A 43 -8.67 8.62 1.56
C LEU A 43 -8.95 9.51 0.35
N THR A 44 -8.23 9.32 -0.75
CA THR A 44 -8.43 10.09 -1.99
C THR A 44 -9.82 9.82 -2.58
N LYS A 45 -10.27 8.57 -2.61
CA LYS A 45 -11.62 8.21 -3.06
C LYS A 45 -12.71 8.83 -2.19
N LEU A 46 -12.56 8.77 -0.86
CA LEU A 46 -13.50 9.39 0.06
C LEU A 46 -13.59 10.90 -0.16
N TRP A 47 -12.45 11.56 -0.34
CA TRP A 47 -12.41 12.98 -0.68
C TRP A 47 -13.16 13.28 -1.99
N VAL A 48 -12.87 12.54 -3.06
CA VAL A 48 -13.56 12.68 -4.36
C VAL A 48 -15.07 12.52 -4.23
N VAL A 49 -15.55 11.46 -3.57
CA VAL A 49 -16.99 11.21 -3.39
C VAL A 49 -17.66 12.33 -2.57
N SER A 50 -16.94 12.94 -1.63
CA SER A 50 -17.48 14.03 -0.80
C SER A 50 -17.49 15.39 -1.52
N ALA A 51 -16.60 15.60 -2.48
CA ALA A 51 -16.36 16.89 -3.13
C ALA A 51 -16.96 17.00 -4.54
N LEU A 52 -17.16 15.88 -5.24
CA LEU A 52 -17.55 15.82 -6.65
C LEU A 52 -18.89 15.12 -6.82
N LYS A 53 -19.69 15.58 -7.79
CA LYS A 53 -20.87 14.84 -8.26
C LYS A 53 -20.46 13.75 -9.24
N LEU A 54 -21.21 12.65 -9.29
CA LEU A 54 -20.96 11.58 -10.25
C LEU A 54 -20.98 12.13 -11.69
N GLY A 55 -19.94 11.82 -12.47
CA GLY A 55 -19.72 12.32 -13.82
C GLY A 55 -19.08 13.71 -13.91
N GLN A 56 -18.85 14.39 -12.79
CA GLN A 56 -18.19 15.70 -12.78
C GLN A 56 -16.70 15.55 -13.13
N SER A 57 -16.22 16.45 -13.99
CA SER A 57 -14.82 16.56 -14.41
C SER A 57 -14.24 17.90 -13.94
N ILE A 58 -13.05 17.86 -13.33
CA ILE A 58 -12.23 19.04 -13.03
C ILE A 58 -10.98 18.97 -13.90
N GLU A 59 -10.78 19.95 -14.76
CA GLU A 59 -9.53 20.12 -15.48
C GLU A 59 -8.45 20.64 -14.52
N LEU A 60 -7.36 19.89 -14.37
CA LEU A 60 -6.23 20.28 -13.52
C LEU A 60 -5.06 20.81 -14.36
N THR A 61 -4.86 20.22 -15.53
CA THR A 61 -3.94 20.72 -16.56
C THR A 61 -4.56 20.48 -17.94
N SER A 62 -3.95 21.04 -18.98
CA SER A 62 -4.41 20.88 -20.38
C SER A 62 -4.44 19.43 -20.88
N PHE A 63 -3.85 18.49 -20.16
CA PHE A 63 -3.84 17.06 -20.51
C PHE A 63 -4.37 16.15 -19.38
N PHE A 64 -4.77 16.69 -18.23
CA PHE A 64 -5.18 15.91 -17.06
C PHE A 64 -6.47 16.44 -16.45
N ASN A 65 -7.47 15.56 -16.42
CA ASN A 65 -8.76 15.80 -15.79
C ASN A 65 -8.97 14.83 -14.63
N LEU A 66 -9.45 15.34 -13.50
CA LEU A 66 -9.97 14.54 -12.40
C LEU A 66 -11.47 14.33 -12.61
N VAL A 67 -11.87 13.09 -12.89
CA VAL A 67 -13.27 12.72 -13.16
C VAL A 67 -13.77 11.73 -12.12
N PHE A 68 -14.92 12.01 -11.53
CA PHE A 68 -15.57 11.05 -10.65
C PHE A 68 -16.48 10.10 -11.44
N VAL A 69 -16.07 8.83 -11.56
CA VAL A 69 -16.87 7.76 -12.16
C VAL A 69 -16.78 6.47 -11.35
N TYR A 70 -17.85 5.68 -11.33
CA TYR A 70 -17.82 4.32 -10.80
C TYR A 70 -17.41 3.34 -11.89
N ASN A 71 -16.36 2.56 -11.64
CA ASN A 71 -15.92 1.51 -12.55
C ASN A 71 -16.49 0.15 -12.10
N THR A 72 -17.47 -0.37 -12.84
CA THR A 72 -18.11 -1.67 -12.57
C THR A 72 -17.35 -2.87 -13.16
N GLY A 73 -16.21 -2.64 -13.83
CA GLY A 73 -15.42 -3.70 -14.47
C GLY A 73 -15.07 -3.44 -15.94
N ALA A 74 -14.88 -2.19 -16.35
CA ALA A 74 -14.64 -1.79 -17.74
C ALA A 74 -13.33 -2.34 -18.36
N ALA A 75 -12.38 -2.84 -17.56
CA ALA A 75 -11.19 -3.49 -18.10
C ALA A 75 -11.53 -4.78 -18.88
N PHE A 76 -12.68 -5.39 -18.58
CA PHE A 76 -13.23 -6.54 -19.31
C PHE A 76 -14.65 -6.19 -19.76
N SER A 77 -14.82 -5.15 -20.59
CA SER A 77 -16.16 -4.76 -21.08
C SER A 77 -16.95 -5.92 -21.71
N PHE A 78 -16.28 -6.97 -22.23
CA PHE A 78 -16.96 -8.19 -22.69
C PHE A 78 -17.59 -9.02 -21.56
N LEU A 79 -17.08 -8.92 -20.33
CA LEU A 79 -17.64 -9.55 -19.12
C LEU A 79 -18.54 -8.60 -18.32
N ALA A 80 -18.72 -7.35 -18.75
CA ALA A 80 -19.53 -6.38 -17.99
C ALA A 80 -20.97 -6.91 -17.77
N ASP A 81 -21.53 -7.56 -18.79
CA ASP A 81 -22.88 -8.15 -18.77
C ASP A 81 -22.90 -9.63 -18.31
N ALA A 82 -21.77 -10.18 -17.84
CA ALA A 82 -21.66 -11.60 -17.49
C ALA A 82 -22.29 -11.98 -16.14
N GLY A 83 -23.23 -11.21 -15.62
CA GLY A 83 -23.99 -11.58 -14.40
C GLY A 83 -23.22 -11.50 -13.07
N GLY A 84 -22.01 -10.93 -13.06
CA GLY A 84 -21.30 -10.53 -11.83
C GLY A 84 -20.36 -11.58 -11.21
N TRP A 85 -20.33 -12.81 -11.73
CA TRP A 85 -19.42 -13.86 -11.23
C TRP A 85 -17.94 -13.50 -11.40
N GLN A 86 -17.62 -12.67 -12.41
CA GLN A 86 -16.27 -12.20 -12.70
C GLN A 86 -15.61 -11.53 -11.49
N ARG A 87 -16.41 -10.88 -10.62
CA ARG A 87 -15.91 -10.28 -9.38
C ARG A 87 -15.24 -11.31 -8.47
N TRP A 88 -15.94 -12.41 -8.20
CA TRP A 88 -15.45 -13.45 -7.30
C TRP A 88 -14.34 -14.27 -7.95
N PHE A 89 -14.41 -14.49 -9.26
CA PHE A 89 -13.32 -15.11 -10.02
C PHE A 89 -12.01 -14.33 -9.88
N PHE A 90 -12.03 -13.01 -10.09
CA PHE A 90 -10.81 -12.20 -9.97
C PHE A 90 -10.29 -12.11 -8.53
N VAL A 91 -11.15 -12.12 -7.52
CA VAL A 91 -10.72 -12.24 -6.12
C VAL A 91 -9.98 -13.57 -5.89
N GLY A 92 -10.56 -14.68 -6.35
CA GLY A 92 -9.92 -16.01 -6.23
C GLY A 92 -8.57 -16.08 -6.95
N LEU A 93 -8.50 -15.56 -8.18
CA LEU A 93 -7.26 -15.51 -8.96
C LEU A 93 -6.18 -14.66 -8.26
N ALA A 94 -6.56 -13.49 -7.72
CA ALA A 94 -5.64 -12.62 -7.01
C ALA A 94 -5.04 -13.32 -5.77
N LEU A 95 -5.87 -14.05 -5.02
CA LEU A 95 -5.39 -14.85 -3.89
C LEU A 95 -4.45 -15.95 -4.36
N ALA A 96 -4.83 -16.72 -5.38
CA ALA A 96 -4.03 -17.84 -5.89
C ALA A 96 -2.62 -17.43 -6.37
N VAL A 97 -2.49 -16.25 -6.99
CA VAL A 97 -1.19 -15.73 -7.47
C VAL A 97 -0.35 -15.13 -6.32
N SER A 98 -0.99 -14.73 -5.22
CA SER A 98 -0.31 -14.08 -4.09
C SER A 98 0.21 -15.06 -3.02
N LEU A 99 -0.15 -16.35 -3.11
CA LEU A 99 0.26 -17.45 -2.23
C LEU A 99 1.46 -18.20 -2.81
#